data_AF-A0A7C4FDU9-F1
#
_entry.id   AF-A0A7C4FDU9-F1
#
_cell.length_a   1.000
_cell.length_b   1.000
_cell.length_c   1.000
_cell.angle_alpha   90.00
_cell.angle_beta   90.00
_cell.angle_gamma   90.00
#
_symmetry.space_group_name_H-M   'P 1'
#
loop_
_entity.id
_entity.type
_entity.pdbx_description
1 polymer ?
#
loop_
_entity_poly.entity_id
_entity_poly.type
_entity_poly.pdbx_seq_one_letter_code
_entity_poly.pdbx_strand_id
1 'polypeptide(L)'
;MQAWPAALLVFVVLANFASPVLAYAVLLTYSGVCLTLLKPPLRKPGAGDLAVVVLAAALSAMLTEYLALAEHHPSPLSILFVAVAGVVEEMFFRGVLLEREGAFLQAFYFALEHLALRDPTSLVLSALLTPHYFLLGLTLGTIASKKGFHLSATFHVLYNALSTQYVLAVSPATLAAVLAVDAVALILVLIYFY
;
A
#
# COMPACT_ATOMS: atom_id res chain seq x y z
N MET A 1 -16.14 12.18 -12.15
CA MET A 1 -16.17 10.82 -12.74
C MET A 1 -16.37 9.80 -11.64
N GLN A 2 -17.55 9.17 -11.57
CA GLN A 2 -17.88 8.12 -10.58
C GLN A 2 -17.42 6.72 -11.02
N ALA A 3 -16.63 6.59 -12.10
CA ALA A 3 -16.22 5.31 -12.67
C ALA A 3 -15.08 4.60 -11.91
N TRP A 4 -14.75 5.05 -10.68
CA TRP A 4 -13.69 4.44 -9.88
C TRP A 4 -13.97 2.97 -9.54
N PRO A 5 -15.22 2.51 -9.27
CA PRO A 5 -15.47 1.09 -9.00
C PRO A 5 -15.16 0.21 -10.22
N ALA A 6 -15.48 0.71 -11.43
CA ALA A 6 -15.18 0.01 -12.67
C ALA A 6 -13.67 -0.05 -12.93
N ALA A 7 -12.94 1.04 -12.69
CA ALA A 7 -11.48 1.05 -12.81
C ALA A 7 -10.82 0.06 -11.82
N LEU A 8 -11.27 0.05 -10.57
CA LEU A 8 -10.79 -0.90 -9.55
C LEU A 8 -11.12 -2.36 -9.93
N LEU A 9 -12.34 -2.62 -10.39
CA LEU A 9 -12.73 -3.96 -10.84
C LEU A 9 -11.87 -4.45 -12.01
N VAL A 10 -11.65 -3.60 -13.02
CA VAL A 10 -10.79 -3.94 -14.16
C VAL A 10 -9.34 -4.18 -13.69
N PHE A 11 -8.82 -3.35 -12.79
CA PHE A 11 -7.52 -3.58 -12.17
C PHE A 11 -7.43 -4.95 -11.49
N VAL A 12 -8.37 -5.28 -10.60
CA VAL A 12 -8.39 -6.56 -9.85
C VAL A 12 -8.47 -7.76 -10.80
N VAL A 13 -9.32 -7.68 -11.84
CA VAL A 13 -9.46 -8.75 -12.84
C VAL A 13 -8.15 -8.93 -13.62
N LEU A 14 -7.53 -7.83 -14.08
CA LEU A 14 -6.29 -7.91 -14.84
C LEU A 14 -5.13 -8.41 -13.99
N ALA A 15 -5.03 -7.96 -12.73
CA ALA A 15 -3.97 -8.36 -11.81
C ALA A 15 -4.01 -9.86 -11.48
N ASN A 16 -5.22 -10.43 -11.35
CA ASN A 16 -5.40 -11.83 -10.99
C ASN A 16 -5.41 -12.81 -12.19
N PHE A 17 -5.93 -12.37 -13.34
CA PHE A 17 -6.25 -13.28 -14.44
C PHE A 17 -5.55 -12.96 -15.77
N ALA A 18 -4.80 -11.84 -15.87
CA ALA A 18 -4.17 -11.45 -17.13
C ALA A 18 -2.70 -11.01 -16.97
N SER A 19 -2.47 -9.75 -16.59
CA SER A 19 -1.13 -9.16 -16.52
C SER A 19 -1.09 -8.03 -15.49
N PRO A 20 -0.18 -8.11 -14.48
CA PRO A 20 0.02 -7.02 -13.52
C PRO A 20 0.40 -5.71 -14.21
N VAL A 21 1.24 -5.75 -15.24
CA VAL A 21 1.63 -4.55 -15.99
C VAL A 21 0.43 -3.85 -16.62
N LEU A 22 -0.48 -4.61 -17.24
CA LEU A 22 -1.72 -4.04 -17.79
C LEU A 22 -2.65 -3.51 -16.70
N ALA A 23 -2.74 -4.21 -15.55
CA ALA A 23 -3.53 -3.77 -14.42
C ALA A 23 -3.06 -2.38 -13.94
N TYR A 24 -1.78 -2.23 -13.62
CA TYR A 24 -1.22 -0.95 -13.18
C TYR A 24 -1.26 0.13 -14.26
N ALA A 25 -1.17 -0.21 -15.55
CA ALA A 25 -1.33 0.77 -16.63
C ALA A 25 -2.76 1.34 -16.68
N VAL A 26 -3.79 0.52 -16.48
CA VAL A 26 -5.19 0.96 -16.38
C VAL A 26 -5.38 1.86 -15.15
N LEU A 27 -4.88 1.42 -14.00
CA LEU A 27 -5.00 2.17 -12.75
C LEU A 27 -4.29 3.52 -12.82
N LEU A 28 -3.08 3.56 -13.41
CA LEU A 28 -2.32 4.78 -13.66
C LEU A 28 -3.07 5.73 -14.60
N THR A 29 -3.61 5.22 -15.71
CA THR A 29 -4.33 6.05 -16.69
C THR A 29 -5.55 6.69 -16.05
N TYR A 30 -6.37 5.90 -15.35
CA TYR A 30 -7.55 6.40 -14.66
C TYR A 30 -7.17 7.43 -13.57
N SER A 31 -6.16 7.12 -12.76
CA SER A 31 -5.72 7.99 -11.67
C SER A 31 -5.13 9.29 -12.21
N GLY A 32 -4.30 9.24 -13.26
CA GLY A 32 -3.72 10.41 -13.91
C GLY A 32 -4.79 11.38 -14.40
N VAL A 33 -5.82 10.89 -15.11
CA VAL A 33 -6.95 11.74 -15.54
C VAL A 33 -7.67 12.30 -14.32
N CYS A 34 -7.98 11.49 -13.31
CA CYS A 34 -8.67 11.98 -12.12
C CYS A 34 -7.85 13.03 -11.35
N LEU A 35 -6.54 12.88 -11.22
CA LEU A 35 -5.67 13.84 -10.54
C LEU A 35 -5.62 15.19 -11.24
N THR A 36 -5.64 15.22 -12.58
CA THR A 36 -5.71 16.50 -13.34
C THR A 36 -7.01 17.27 -13.08
N LEU A 37 -8.09 16.56 -12.77
CA LEU A 37 -9.41 17.13 -12.52
C LEU A 37 -9.65 17.47 -11.05
N LEU A 38 -9.30 16.55 -10.15
CA LEU A 38 -9.50 16.67 -8.70
C LEU A 38 -8.47 17.60 -8.06
N LYS A 39 -7.25 17.66 -8.61
CA LYS A 39 -6.14 18.46 -8.09
C LYS A 39 -5.98 18.32 -6.56
N PRO A 40 -5.81 17.09 -6.04
CA PRO A 40 -5.69 16.89 -4.60
C PRO A 40 -4.55 17.72 -4.03
N PRO A 41 -4.68 18.17 -2.77
CA PRO A 41 -3.75 19.13 -2.19
C PRO A 41 -2.33 18.55 -2.09
N LEU A 42 -1.39 19.21 -2.76
CA LEU A 42 0.03 19.00 -2.52
C LEU A 42 0.43 19.81 -1.29
N ARG A 43 0.78 19.11 -0.21
CA ARG A 43 1.25 19.73 1.03
C ARG A 43 2.76 19.70 1.08
N LYS A 44 3.37 20.71 1.70
CA LYS A 44 4.82 20.69 1.92
C LYS A 44 5.12 19.83 3.14
N PRO A 45 5.95 18.78 3.03
CA PRO A 45 6.41 18.06 4.21
C PRO A 45 7.30 18.98 5.07
N GLY A 46 7.11 18.90 6.38
CA GLY A 46 7.98 19.50 7.38
C GLY A 46 9.28 18.70 7.56
N ALA A 47 10.26 19.30 8.24
CA ALA A 47 11.61 18.73 8.37
C ALA A 47 11.65 17.34 9.02
N GLY A 48 10.71 17.01 9.92
CA GLY A 48 10.63 15.70 10.58
C GLY A 48 9.73 14.68 9.89
N ASP A 49 8.92 15.09 8.90
CA ASP A 49 7.91 14.21 8.28
C ASP A 49 8.55 13.03 7.55
N LEU A 50 9.62 13.29 6.81
CA LEU A 50 10.36 12.26 6.10
C LEU A 50 11.03 11.28 7.08
N ALA A 51 11.58 11.79 8.18
CA ALA A 51 12.21 10.96 9.20
C ALA A 51 11.20 9.98 9.82
N VAL A 52 10.01 10.46 10.16
CA VAL A 52 8.94 9.60 10.73
C VAL A 52 8.49 8.55 9.72
N VAL A 53 8.31 8.93 8.46
CA VAL A 53 7.96 7.98 7.39
C VAL A 53 9.03 6.91 7.20
N VAL A 54 10.30 7.31 7.13
CA VAL A 54 11.43 6.38 6.96
C VAL A 54 11.55 5.46 8.18
N LEU A 55 11.45 5.99 9.40
CA LEU A 55 11.53 5.19 10.63
C LEU A 55 10.38 4.20 10.74
N ALA A 56 9.15 4.61 10.41
CA ALA A 56 7.99 3.73 10.43
C ALA A 56 8.10 2.60 9.38
N ALA A 57 8.60 2.91 8.18
CA ALA A 57 8.86 1.89 7.14
C ALA A 57 10.02 0.95 7.53
N ALA A 58 11.12 1.50 8.07
CA ALA A 58 12.27 0.73 8.52
C ALA A 58 11.93 -0.19 9.70
N LEU A 59 11.08 0.26 10.64
CA LEU A 59 10.59 -0.58 11.73
C LEU A 59 9.87 -1.82 11.20
N SER A 60 9.07 -1.66 10.14
CA SER A 60 8.40 -2.79 9.49
C SER A 60 9.38 -3.75 8.84
N ALA A 61 10.40 -3.22 8.18
CA ALA A 61 11.48 -4.00 7.58
C ALA A 61 12.26 -4.82 8.61
N MET A 62 12.69 -4.21 9.71
CA MET A 62 13.48 -4.87 10.76
C MET A 62 12.73 -6.05 11.39
N LEU A 63 11.42 -5.90 11.60
CA LEU A 63 10.60 -6.96 12.18
C LEU A 63 10.31 -8.07 11.17
N THR A 64 10.20 -7.72 9.88
CA THR A 64 10.11 -8.70 8.80
C THR A 64 11.40 -9.52 8.68
N GLU A 65 12.57 -8.87 8.75
CA GLU A 65 13.89 -9.53 8.76
C GLU A 65 14.03 -10.51 9.94
N TYR A 66 13.64 -10.08 11.15
CA TYR A 66 13.72 -10.92 12.35
C TYR A 66 12.88 -12.21 12.24
N LEU A 67 11.76 -12.16 11.51
CA LEU A 67 10.84 -13.29 11.32
C LEU A 67 10.99 -13.95 9.94
N ALA A 68 12.01 -13.55 9.17
CA ALA A 68 12.25 -14.08 7.84
C ALA A 68 12.55 -15.57 7.90
N LEU A 69 11.87 -16.33 7.04
CA LEU A 69 12.20 -17.71 6.76
C LEU A 69 13.47 -17.77 5.89
N ALA A 70 13.61 -16.82 4.97
CA ALA A 70 14.74 -16.70 4.07
C ALA A 70 14.84 -15.28 3.54
N GLU A 71 16.05 -14.89 3.13
CA GLU A 71 16.26 -13.70 2.32
C GLU A 71 15.69 -13.92 0.91
N HIS A 72 14.97 -12.92 0.41
CA HIS A 72 14.57 -12.80 -0.98
C HIS A 72 15.47 -11.73 -1.61
N HIS A 73 16.19 -12.07 -2.68
CA HIS A 73 16.96 -11.06 -3.42
C HIS A 73 16.20 -10.69 -4.69
N PRO A 74 15.21 -9.77 -4.61
CA PRO A 74 14.44 -9.38 -5.78
C PRO A 74 15.36 -8.72 -6.82
N SER A 75 15.11 -9.04 -8.09
CA SER A 75 15.85 -8.39 -9.17
C SER A 75 15.60 -6.87 -9.15
N PRO A 76 16.54 -6.05 -9.68
CA PRO A 76 16.35 -4.60 -9.77
C PRO A 76 15.06 -4.20 -10.50
N LEU A 77 14.65 -4.98 -11.51
CA LEU A 77 13.40 -4.76 -12.23
C LEU A 77 12.17 -5.02 -11.36
N SER A 78 12.23 -6.01 -10.47
CA SER A 78 11.17 -6.27 -9.49
C SER A 78 11.03 -5.13 -8.49
N ILE A 79 12.16 -4.62 -7.98
CA ILE A 79 12.16 -3.46 -7.07
C ILE A 79 11.58 -2.23 -7.76
N LEU A 80 11.98 -1.97 -9.01
CA LEU A 80 11.45 -0.87 -9.80
C LEU A 80 9.93 -1.01 -10.02
N PHE A 81 9.47 -2.21 -10.37
CA PHE A 81 8.06 -2.47 -10.57
C PHE A 81 7.27 -2.21 -9.28
N VAL A 82 7.73 -2.73 -8.14
CA VAL A 82 7.10 -2.53 -6.83
C VAL A 82 7.05 -1.06 -6.43
N ALA A 83 8.10 -0.29 -6.73
CA ALA A 83 8.12 1.15 -6.48
C ALA A 83 7.09 1.89 -7.35
N VAL A 84 7.01 1.56 -8.65
CA VAL A 84 6.02 2.15 -9.57
C VAL A 84 4.60 1.76 -9.15
N ALA A 85 4.37 0.49 -8.80
CA ALA A 85 3.10 -0.02 -8.30
C ALA A 85 2.63 0.76 -7.07
N GLY A 86 3.50 0.93 -6.06
CA GLY A 86 3.19 1.70 -4.86
C GLY A 86 2.81 3.15 -5.17
N VAL A 87 3.51 3.82 -6.09
CA VAL A 87 3.13 5.17 -6.52
C VAL A 87 1.76 5.19 -7.21
N VAL A 88 1.49 4.25 -8.10
CA VAL A 88 0.21 4.16 -8.83
C VAL A 88 -0.96 3.88 -7.89
N GLU A 89 -0.78 2.98 -6.92
CA GLU A 89 -1.75 2.72 -5.87
C GLU A 89 -2.00 3.98 -5.04
N GLU A 90 -0.98 4.73 -4.64
CA GLU A 90 -1.17 5.98 -3.91
C GLU A 90 -1.90 7.05 -4.74
N MET A 91 -1.61 7.13 -6.04
CA MET A 91 -2.35 8.01 -6.94
C MET A 91 -3.85 7.68 -6.94
N PHE A 92 -4.21 6.39 -6.98
CA PHE A 92 -5.59 5.95 -6.96
C PHE A 92 -6.23 6.09 -5.58
N PHE A 93 -5.72 5.37 -4.59
CA PHE A 93 -6.33 5.24 -3.27
C PHE A 93 -6.27 6.54 -2.48
N ARG A 94 -5.13 7.25 -2.50
CA ARG A 94 -4.92 8.45 -1.67
C ARG A 94 -5.14 9.72 -2.46
N GLY A 95 -4.84 9.72 -3.76
CA GLY A 95 -5.08 10.85 -4.64
C GLY A 95 -6.51 10.97 -5.18
N VAL A 96 -7.24 9.86 -5.31
CA VAL A 96 -8.62 9.85 -5.86
C VAL A 96 -9.64 9.36 -4.84
N LEU A 97 -9.43 8.19 -4.24
CA LEU A 97 -10.47 7.52 -3.45
C LEU A 97 -10.63 8.13 -2.05
N LEU A 98 -9.53 8.54 -1.40
CA LEU A 98 -9.53 9.16 -0.08
C LEU A 98 -10.41 10.42 -0.02
N GLU A 99 -10.33 11.29 -1.04
CA GLU A 99 -11.15 12.51 -1.13
C GLU A 99 -12.64 12.22 -1.37
N ARG A 100 -12.98 11.03 -1.85
CA ARG A 100 -14.36 10.65 -2.21
C ARG A 100 -15.04 9.84 -1.13
N GLU A 101 -14.35 8.85 -0.58
CA GLU A 101 -14.92 7.83 0.30
C GLU A 101 -14.36 7.92 1.74
N GLY A 102 -13.33 8.73 1.95
CA GLY A 102 -12.67 8.87 3.25
C GLY A 102 -11.70 7.74 3.59
N ALA A 103 -11.03 7.90 4.74
CA ALA A 103 -9.89 7.07 5.12
C ALA A 103 -10.25 5.58 5.34
N PHE A 104 -11.42 5.31 5.92
CA PHE A 104 -11.85 3.94 6.24
C PHE A 104 -12.18 3.14 4.98
N LEU A 105 -13.05 3.69 4.12
CA LEU A 105 -13.48 2.99 2.90
C LEU A 105 -12.33 2.82 1.91
N GLN A 106 -11.46 3.82 1.74
CA GLN A 106 -10.30 3.64 0.86
C GLN A 106 -9.36 2.55 1.38
N ALA A 107 -9.14 2.46 2.70
CA ALA A 107 -8.31 1.41 3.31
C ALA A 107 -8.95 0.02 3.16
N PHE A 108 -10.28 -0.05 3.26
CA PHE A 108 -11.02 -1.28 3.02
C PHE A 108 -10.87 -1.76 1.56
N TYR A 109 -11.06 -0.88 0.58
CA TYR A 109 -10.87 -1.25 -0.83
C TYR A 109 -9.41 -1.58 -1.17
N PHE A 110 -8.45 -0.87 -0.56
CA PHE A 110 -7.03 -1.17 -0.65
C PHE A 110 -6.73 -2.59 -0.11
N ALA A 111 -7.33 -2.98 1.01
CA ALA A 111 -7.15 -4.32 1.54
C ALA A 111 -7.77 -5.41 0.63
N LEU A 112 -8.93 -5.12 0.02
CA LEU A 112 -9.61 -6.08 -0.84
C LEU A 112 -8.90 -6.32 -2.18
N GLU A 113 -8.25 -5.31 -2.76
CA GLU A 113 -7.55 -5.50 -4.05
C GLU A 113 -6.35 -6.45 -3.95
N HIS A 114 -5.80 -6.65 -2.75
CA HIS A 114 -4.69 -7.55 -2.49
C HIS A 114 -5.10 -9.04 -2.38
N LEU A 115 -6.40 -9.35 -2.52
CA LEU A 115 -6.86 -10.73 -2.59
C LEU A 115 -6.39 -11.39 -3.88
N ALA A 116 -5.70 -12.52 -3.75
CA ALA A 116 -5.26 -13.36 -4.85
C ALA A 116 -6.37 -14.34 -5.23
N LEU A 117 -7.15 -14.00 -6.25
CA LEU A 117 -8.37 -14.70 -6.67
C LEU A 117 -8.11 -15.88 -7.63
N ARG A 118 -6.87 -16.09 -8.05
CA ARG A 118 -6.52 -17.03 -9.13
C ARG A 118 -6.78 -18.49 -8.75
N ASP A 119 -6.55 -18.85 -7.50
CA ASP A 119 -6.82 -20.18 -6.96
C ASP A 119 -7.21 -20.12 -5.48
N PRO A 120 -7.90 -21.16 -4.95
CA PRO A 120 -8.41 -21.15 -3.59
C PRO A 120 -7.32 -21.05 -2.51
N THR A 121 -6.13 -21.59 -2.74
CA THR A 121 -5.05 -21.59 -1.75
C THR A 121 -4.48 -20.18 -1.63
N SER A 122 -4.14 -19.54 -2.75
CA SER A 122 -3.70 -18.14 -2.75
C SER A 122 -4.77 -17.20 -2.21
N LEU A 123 -6.05 -17.47 -2.45
CA LEU A 123 -7.15 -16.68 -1.89
C LEU A 123 -7.17 -16.75 -0.36
N VAL A 124 -7.09 -17.95 0.22
CA VAL A 124 -7.08 -18.10 1.68
C VAL A 124 -5.85 -17.43 2.30
N LEU A 125 -4.67 -17.62 1.71
CA LEU A 125 -3.42 -17.05 2.24
C LEU A 125 -3.42 -15.52 2.18
N SER A 126 -3.86 -14.94 1.05
CA SER A 126 -3.99 -13.49 0.91
C SER A 126 -5.11 -12.92 1.79
N ALA A 127 -6.22 -13.64 1.97
CA ALA A 127 -7.31 -13.22 2.86
C ALA A 127 -6.85 -13.10 4.31
N LEU A 128 -5.97 -13.98 4.79
CA LEU A 128 -5.37 -13.87 6.14
C LEU A 128 -4.52 -12.61 6.31
N LEU A 129 -4.00 -12.03 5.23
CA LEU A 129 -3.25 -10.77 5.24
C LEU A 129 -4.14 -9.52 5.10
N THR A 130 -5.44 -9.68 4.85
CA THR A 130 -6.37 -8.54 4.72
C THR A 130 -6.31 -7.56 5.92
N PRO A 131 -6.25 -8.01 7.18
CA PRO A 131 -6.13 -7.09 8.31
C PRO A 131 -4.85 -6.25 8.29
N HIS A 132 -3.75 -6.85 7.83
CA HIS A 132 -2.48 -6.16 7.61
C HIS A 132 -2.63 -5.07 6.53
N TYR A 133 -3.13 -5.43 5.34
CA TYR A 133 -3.35 -4.44 4.28
C TYR A 133 -4.34 -3.34 4.67
N PHE A 134 -5.33 -3.65 5.51
CA PHE A 134 -6.24 -2.64 6.03
C PHE A 134 -5.55 -1.62 6.95
N LEU A 135 -4.69 -2.07 7.87
CA LEU A 135 -3.90 -1.18 8.73
C LEU A 135 -2.88 -0.36 7.94
N LEU A 136 -2.17 -0.98 7.00
CA LEU A 136 -1.32 -0.27 6.03
C LEU A 136 -2.13 0.78 5.26
N GLY A 137 -3.33 0.37 4.83
CA GLY A 137 -4.39 1.18 4.25
C GLY A 137 -4.63 2.49 5.00
N LEU A 138 -4.93 2.36 6.30
CA LEU A 138 -5.20 3.45 7.24
C LEU A 138 -3.96 4.32 7.49
N THR A 139 -2.78 3.72 7.62
CA THR A 139 -1.51 4.44 7.84
C THR A 139 -1.23 5.38 6.69
N LEU A 140 -1.23 4.86 5.47
CA LEU A 140 -1.06 5.63 4.24
C LEU A 140 -2.17 6.69 4.07
N GLY A 141 -3.44 6.32 4.31
CA GLY A 141 -4.56 7.27 4.28
C GLY A 141 -4.38 8.43 5.27
N THR A 142 -3.84 8.14 6.46
CA THR A 142 -3.54 9.14 7.48
C THR A 142 -2.43 10.07 7.04
N ILE A 143 -1.30 9.54 6.55
CA ILE A 143 -0.20 10.31 5.97
C ILE A 143 -0.73 11.21 4.86
N ALA A 144 -1.48 10.67 3.91
CA ALA A 144 -2.02 11.41 2.78
C ALA A 144 -2.97 12.53 3.22
N SER A 145 -3.87 12.26 4.16
CA SER A 145 -4.84 13.26 4.66
C SER A 145 -4.17 14.43 5.39
N LYS A 146 -2.95 14.24 5.90
CA LYS A 146 -2.20 15.24 6.68
C LYS A 146 -1.10 15.92 5.89
N LYS A 147 -0.38 15.18 5.06
CA LYS A 147 0.84 15.62 4.38
C LYS A 147 0.81 15.40 2.86
N GLY A 148 -0.31 14.92 2.33
CA GLY A 148 -0.51 14.70 0.91
C GLY A 148 -0.04 13.31 0.44
N PHE A 149 -0.65 12.85 -0.66
CA PHE A 149 -0.43 11.49 -1.17
C PHE A 149 1.02 11.22 -1.63
N HIS A 150 1.81 12.26 -1.93
CA HIS A 150 3.20 12.11 -2.33
C HIS A 150 4.08 11.64 -1.17
N LEU A 151 3.86 12.12 0.06
CA LEU A 151 4.57 11.61 1.23
C LEU A 151 4.10 10.19 1.58
N SER A 152 2.81 9.92 1.39
CA SER A 152 2.26 8.56 1.49
C SER A 152 2.91 7.61 0.50
N ALA A 153 3.17 8.06 -0.74
CA ALA A 153 3.89 7.30 -1.76
C ALA A 153 5.33 7.02 -1.36
N THR A 154 6.03 7.98 -0.76
CA THR A 154 7.37 7.72 -0.21
C THR A 154 7.32 6.63 0.86
N PHE A 155 6.37 6.68 1.79
CA PHE A 155 6.19 5.62 2.79
C PHE A 155 5.91 4.27 2.13
N HIS A 156 4.96 4.23 1.20
CA HIS A 156 4.53 2.99 0.55
C HIS A 156 5.67 2.34 -0.23
N VAL A 157 6.40 3.12 -1.02
CA VAL A 157 7.54 2.62 -1.79
C VAL A 157 8.63 2.08 -0.88
N LEU A 158 8.95 2.78 0.21
CA LEU A 158 9.93 2.30 1.18
C LEU A 158 9.45 1.02 1.87
N TYR A 159 8.20 0.99 2.30
CA TYR A 159 7.58 -0.17 2.92
C TYR A 159 7.71 -1.40 2.01
N ASN A 160 7.28 -1.29 0.76
CA ASN A 160 7.31 -2.42 -0.17
C ASN A 160 8.73 -2.81 -0.57
N ALA A 161 9.62 -1.84 -0.83
CA ALA A 161 11.00 -2.12 -1.22
C ALA A 161 11.76 -2.87 -0.12
N LEU A 162 11.53 -2.51 1.13
CA LEU A 162 12.15 -3.15 2.29
C LEU A 162 11.51 -4.50 2.63
N SER A 163 10.18 -4.62 2.56
CA SER A 163 9.48 -5.87 2.86
C SER A 163 9.70 -6.95 1.80
N THR A 164 9.91 -6.56 0.53
CA THR A 164 10.18 -7.51 -0.57
C THR A 164 11.55 -8.20 -0.44
N GLN A 165 12.43 -7.77 0.48
CA GLN A 165 13.75 -8.40 0.68
C GLN A 165 13.68 -9.73 1.45
N TYR A 166 12.52 -10.11 1.98
CA TYR A 166 12.41 -11.26 2.87
C TYR A 166 11.19 -12.12 2.52
N VAL A 167 11.35 -13.43 2.65
CA VAL A 167 10.22 -14.37 2.59
C VAL A 167 9.82 -14.71 4.02
N LEU A 168 8.57 -14.45 4.35
CA LEU A 168 8.00 -14.83 5.64
C LEU A 168 7.30 -16.20 5.55
N ALA A 169 7.49 -17.05 6.55
CA ALA A 169 6.70 -18.28 6.67
C ALA A 169 5.25 -17.94 7.05
N VAL A 170 4.26 -18.54 6.37
CA VAL A 170 2.85 -18.35 6.76
C VAL A 170 2.58 -19.15 8.03
N SER A 171 2.57 -18.43 9.17
CA SER A 171 2.25 -18.99 10.48
C SER A 171 1.43 -17.98 11.30
N PRO A 172 0.66 -18.42 12.31
CA PRO A 172 -0.06 -17.51 13.19
C PRO A 172 0.86 -16.47 13.87
N ALA A 173 2.08 -16.87 14.25
CA ALA A 173 3.06 -15.97 14.87
C ALA A 173 3.51 -14.88 13.89
N THR A 174 3.84 -15.26 12.66
CA THR A 174 4.20 -14.32 11.59
C THR A 174 3.06 -13.33 11.30
N LEU A 175 1.84 -13.84 11.13
CA LEU A 175 0.66 -13.00 10.83
C LEU A 175 0.39 -12.00 11.96
N ALA A 176 0.45 -12.46 13.22
CA ALA A 176 0.28 -11.59 14.38
C ALA A 176 1.37 -10.52 14.47
N ALA A 177 2.62 -10.88 14.15
CA ALA A 177 3.72 -9.92 14.16
C ALA A 177 3.59 -8.87 13.07
N VAL A 178 3.26 -9.26 11.83
CA VAL A 178 2.99 -8.30 10.73
C VAL A 178 1.86 -7.34 11.10
N LEU A 179 0.79 -7.84 11.72
CA LEU A 179 -0.30 -7.00 12.19
C LEU A 179 0.14 -6.02 13.30
N ALA A 180 0.95 -6.50 14.25
CA ALA A 180 1.45 -5.68 15.35
C ALA A 180 2.38 -4.56 14.84
N VAL A 181 3.25 -4.87 13.90
CA VAL A 181 4.13 -3.92 13.21
C VAL A 181 3.33 -2.78 12.60
N ASP A 182 2.33 -3.13 11.81
CA ASP A 182 1.51 -2.15 11.10
C ASP A 182 0.65 -1.33 12.07
N ALA A 183 0.17 -1.93 13.15
CA ALA A 183 -0.50 -1.20 14.22
C ALA A 183 0.44 -0.19 14.89
N VAL A 184 1.70 -0.56 15.17
CA VAL A 184 2.70 0.35 15.72
C VAL A 184 3.02 1.47 14.72
N ALA A 185 3.22 1.16 13.44
CA ALA A 185 3.45 2.16 12.40
C ALA A 185 2.29 3.16 12.31
N LEU A 186 1.04 2.66 12.35
CA LEU A 186 -0.16 3.50 12.40
C LEU A 186 -0.16 4.40 13.64
N ILE A 187 0.12 3.86 14.82
CA ILE A 187 0.17 4.63 16.08
C ILE A 187 1.24 5.74 15.99
N LEU A 188 2.44 5.44 15.49
CA LEU A 188 3.51 6.43 15.33
C LEU A 188 3.08 7.58 14.40
N VAL A 189 2.44 7.24 13.28
CA VAL A 189 1.90 8.21 12.32
C VAL A 189 0.78 9.04 12.94
N LEU A 190 -0.12 8.43 13.72
CA LEU A 190 -1.20 9.13 14.41
C LEU A 190 -0.65 10.11 15.46
N ILE A 191 0.26 9.67 16.33
CA ILE A 191 0.86 10.51 17.37
C ILE A 191 1.63 11.71 16.79
N TYR A 192 2.30 11.51 15.64
CA TYR A 192 3.13 12.57 15.08
C TYR A 192 2.32 13.59 14.24
N PHE A 193 1.24 13.16 13.58
CA PHE A 193 0.46 14.02 12.70
C PHE A 193 -0.86 14.55 13.31
N TYR A 194 -1.18 14.20 14.55
CA TYR A 194 -2.31 14.70 15.33
C TYR A 194 -1.88 15.11 16.74
#